data_AF-A0A924X3I7-F1
#
_entry.id   AF-A0A924X3I7-F1
#
_cell.length_a   1.000
_cell.length_b   1.000
_cell.length_c   1.000
_cell.angle_alpha   90.00
_cell.angle_beta   90.00
_cell.angle_gamma   90.00
#
_symmetry.space_group_name_H-M   'P 1'
#
loop_
_entity.id
_entity.type
_entity.pdbx_description
1 polymer ?
#
loop_
_entity_poly.entity_id
_entity_poly.type
_entity_poly.pdbx_seq_one_letter_code
_entity_poly.pdbx_strand_id
1 'polypeptide(L)'
;MSPATESMLPVIVLGTDTLLAALPASGVQLASACGAAGFAAAIPAAWGDEIIADATLRILARRTEEPAILCSCPHVAEKLLNNGADLNRFLVPVEAPPVATARYLRALFGTTKIHVTYAGGCPAAAMHSEIDTHFTPMELLGLLAERGVRLSTRQDATGTYPAFRRYRSLPGGAPAPQALWAQNGRMLVELDAGDYSSELAERLIARERSLFDLAPCLGCACSGVVNGGAPTAARATVMATEAARARGEVLDPSLRVNVERQIPPPRATRKPPTPPESHPAYRDSVARPGTRAGIYAAAETTLPRKHARTPVLMRAITSGSLPVIRTRAGRTVPRAYMAVRHRGLSEDAMPGRATRQHDIDGGDKEVLLKAPLLADATYRRAKPPSVNVPFPVGAAYRVPGPPPLNTSRLHAATVLALVAAVVAVAIYIWS
;
A
#
# COMPACT_ATOMS: atom_id res chain seq x y z
N MET A 1 1.92 34.76 38.41
CA MET A 1 1.01 34.29 37.35
C MET A 1 1.74 33.19 36.60
N SER A 2 1.48 31.91 36.91
CA SER A 2 1.97 30.82 36.06
C SER A 2 1.32 30.97 34.68
N PRO A 3 2.07 30.91 33.57
CA PRO A 3 1.47 30.93 32.25
C PRO A 3 0.46 29.79 32.19
N ALA A 4 -0.80 30.10 31.87
CA ALA A 4 -1.81 29.08 31.63
C ALA A 4 -1.25 28.17 30.53
N THR A 5 -0.97 26.91 30.86
CA THR A 5 -0.49 25.92 29.92
C THR A 5 -1.53 25.83 28.81
N GLU A 6 -1.23 26.41 27.66
CA GLU A 6 -2.13 26.41 26.51
C GLU A 6 -2.39 24.94 26.15
N SER A 7 -3.61 24.47 26.42
CA SER A 7 -3.98 23.07 26.27
C SER A 7 -3.99 22.74 24.78
N MET A 8 -2.99 21.96 24.33
CA MET A 8 -2.94 21.44 22.97
C MET A 8 -3.92 20.27 22.85
N LEU A 9 -4.70 20.25 21.78
CA LEU A 9 -5.68 19.19 21.52
C LEU A 9 -4.95 17.92 21.07
N PRO A 10 -4.99 16.80 21.82
CA PRO A 10 -4.27 15.58 21.45
C PRO A 10 -5.00 14.82 20.34
N VAL A 11 -4.34 14.62 19.20
CA VAL A 11 -4.87 13.86 18.06
C VAL A 11 -3.92 12.72 17.75
N ILE A 12 -4.46 11.50 17.52
CA ILE A 12 -3.67 10.35 17.10
C ILE A 12 -3.96 9.96 15.65
N VAL A 13 -2.90 9.75 14.88
CA VAL A 13 -2.93 9.16 13.54
C VAL A 13 -2.60 7.68 13.64
N LEU A 14 -3.50 6.82 13.19
CA LEU A 14 -3.39 5.37 13.23
C LEU A 14 -2.84 4.84 11.90
N GLY A 15 -1.62 4.30 11.93
CA GLY A 15 -0.98 3.64 10.80
C GLY A 15 -1.70 2.38 10.35
N THR A 16 -1.51 2.02 9.08
CA THR A 16 -2.07 0.81 8.48
C THR A 16 -1.69 -0.46 9.27
N ASP A 17 -0.42 -0.58 9.65
CA ASP A 17 0.12 -1.68 10.43
C ASP A 17 -0.40 -1.68 11.87
N THR A 18 -0.69 -0.51 12.46
CA THR A 18 -1.37 -0.40 13.75
C THR A 18 -2.81 -0.94 13.69
N LEU A 19 -3.53 -0.68 12.58
CA LEU A 19 -4.86 -1.27 12.38
C LEU A 19 -4.78 -2.79 12.25
N LEU A 20 -3.77 -3.32 11.57
CA LEU A 20 -3.53 -4.76 11.48
C LEU A 20 -3.14 -5.38 12.84
N ALA A 21 -2.30 -4.71 13.63
CA ALA A 21 -1.89 -5.17 14.94
C ALA A 21 -3.04 -5.22 15.96
N ALA A 22 -4.07 -4.38 15.77
CA ALA A 22 -5.24 -4.36 16.64
C ALA A 22 -6.25 -5.48 16.35
N LEU A 23 -6.06 -6.28 15.29
CA LEU A 23 -6.98 -7.36 14.95
C LEU A 23 -7.14 -8.35 16.12
N PRO A 24 -8.36 -8.86 16.37
CA PRO A 24 -9.55 -8.74 15.52
C PRO A 24 -10.37 -7.46 15.72
N ALA A 25 -9.92 -6.51 16.53
CA ALA A 25 -10.63 -5.25 16.69
C ALA A 25 -10.62 -4.44 15.38
N SER A 26 -11.77 -3.90 15.00
CA SER A 26 -11.90 -3.02 13.85
C SER A 26 -11.20 -1.68 14.10
N GLY A 27 -10.86 -0.96 13.02
CA GLY A 27 -10.32 0.40 13.13
C GLY A 27 -11.21 1.36 13.92
N VAL A 28 -12.53 1.16 13.89
CA VAL A 28 -13.50 1.94 14.67
C VAL A 28 -13.40 1.64 16.17
N GLN A 29 -13.23 0.37 16.53
CA GLN A 29 -13.01 -0.03 17.92
C GLN A 29 -11.68 0.53 18.46
N LEU A 30 -10.62 0.48 17.65
CA LEU A 30 -9.34 1.08 18.00
C LEU A 30 -9.43 2.61 18.16
N ALA A 31 -10.13 3.29 17.26
CA ALA A 31 -10.36 4.73 17.36
C ALA A 31 -11.14 5.10 18.64
N SER A 32 -12.19 4.34 18.97
CA SER A 32 -12.94 4.50 20.22
C SER A 32 -12.07 4.25 21.45
N ALA A 33 -11.17 3.27 21.40
CA ALA A 33 -10.23 2.99 22.49
C ALA A 33 -9.23 4.13 22.68
N CYS A 34 -8.76 4.74 21.60
CA CYS A 34 -7.92 5.93 21.67
C CYS A 34 -8.66 7.11 22.31
N GLY A 35 -9.95 7.31 21.96
CA GLY A 35 -10.79 8.29 22.64
C GLY A 35 -10.91 8.05 24.15
N ALA A 36 -11.14 6.80 24.55
CA ALA A 36 -11.18 6.42 25.96
C ALA A 36 -9.83 6.60 26.68
N ALA A 37 -8.72 6.56 25.93
CA ALA A 37 -7.37 6.79 26.43
C ALA A 37 -6.97 8.28 26.48
N GLY A 38 -7.88 9.20 26.12
CA GLY A 38 -7.69 10.65 26.25
C GLY A 38 -7.31 11.39 24.96
N PHE A 39 -7.29 10.72 23.80
CA PHE A 39 -7.14 11.43 22.53
C PHE A 39 -8.47 12.09 22.13
N ALA A 40 -8.42 13.34 21.70
CA ALA A 40 -9.60 14.08 21.24
C ALA A 40 -10.12 13.55 19.89
N ALA A 41 -9.22 13.03 19.05
CA ALA A 41 -9.57 12.39 17.79
C ALA A 41 -8.57 11.29 17.43
N ALA A 42 -9.06 10.25 16.76
CA ALA A 42 -8.24 9.18 16.19
C ALA A 42 -8.53 9.06 14.70
N ILE A 43 -7.52 9.33 13.88
CA ILE A 43 -7.64 9.51 12.42
C ILE A 43 -6.80 8.43 11.73
N PRO A 44 -7.32 7.71 10.71
CA PRO A 44 -6.51 6.75 9.98
C PRO A 44 -5.50 7.45 9.06
N ALA A 45 -4.32 6.85 8.93
CA ALA A 45 -3.32 7.27 7.94
C ALA A 45 -3.82 7.13 6.48
N ALA A 46 -4.95 6.44 6.26
CA ALA A 46 -5.65 6.38 4.98
C ALA A 46 -6.05 7.77 4.45
N TRP A 47 -6.23 8.77 5.30
CA TRP A 47 -6.41 10.16 4.86
C TRP A 47 -5.19 10.66 4.10
N GLY A 48 -3.99 10.41 4.65
CA GLY A 48 -2.73 10.67 3.96
C GLY A 48 -2.63 9.91 2.65
N ASP A 49 -3.04 8.65 2.61
CA ASP A 49 -3.01 7.86 1.37
C ASP A 49 -3.86 8.51 0.26
N GLU A 50 -5.03 9.08 0.58
CA GLU A 50 -5.87 9.81 -0.39
C GLU A 50 -5.21 11.08 -0.90
N ILE A 51 -4.55 11.84 -0.02
CA ILE A 51 -3.81 13.06 -0.38
C ILE A 51 -2.63 12.72 -1.30
N ILE A 52 -1.88 11.66 -0.97
CA ILE A 52 -0.75 11.18 -1.75
C ILE A 52 -1.20 10.66 -3.11
N ALA A 53 -2.32 9.92 -3.17
CA ALA A 53 -2.88 9.43 -4.42
C ALA A 53 -3.30 10.60 -5.34
N ASP A 54 -4.01 11.61 -4.81
CA ASP A 54 -4.40 12.80 -5.58
C ASP A 54 -3.18 13.58 -6.10
N ALA A 55 -2.19 13.84 -5.23
CA ALA A 55 -0.97 14.51 -5.63
C ALA A 55 -0.21 13.73 -6.71
N THR A 56 -0.13 12.41 -6.58
CA THR A 56 0.49 11.52 -7.57
C THR A 56 -0.20 11.63 -8.93
N LEU A 57 -1.54 11.57 -8.98
CA LEU A 57 -2.30 11.71 -10.22
C LEU A 57 -2.07 13.10 -10.87
N ARG A 58 -2.07 14.17 -10.07
CA ARG A 58 -1.79 15.54 -10.55
C ARG A 58 -0.37 15.69 -11.09
N ILE A 59 0.63 15.11 -10.42
CA ILE A 59 2.02 15.12 -10.90
C ILE A 59 2.08 14.37 -12.23
N LEU A 60 1.54 13.14 -12.30
CA LEU A 60 1.55 12.32 -13.51
C LEU A 60 0.84 13.00 -14.70
N ALA A 61 -0.21 13.77 -14.46
CA ALA A 61 -0.93 14.49 -15.51
C ALA A 61 -0.07 15.59 -16.17
N ARG A 62 0.91 16.13 -15.45
CA ARG A 62 1.85 17.15 -15.96
C ARG A 62 3.11 16.55 -16.58
N ARG A 63 3.34 15.25 -16.42
CA ARG A 63 4.55 14.59 -16.91
C ARG A 63 4.40 14.12 -18.35
N THR A 64 5.41 14.41 -19.15
CA THR A 64 5.58 13.86 -20.49
C THR A 64 6.38 12.56 -20.48
N GLU A 65 7.15 12.29 -19.43
CA GLU A 65 8.04 11.14 -19.32
C GLU A 65 7.28 9.86 -18.93
N GLU A 66 7.54 8.79 -19.68
CA GLU A 66 7.17 7.41 -19.38
C GLU A 66 8.48 6.63 -19.28
N PRO A 67 8.77 5.92 -18.18
CA PRO A 67 7.95 5.49 -17.01
C PRO A 67 7.94 6.43 -15.78
N ALA A 68 7.20 6.05 -14.73
CA ALA A 68 7.21 6.75 -13.43
C ALA A 68 7.34 5.77 -12.24
N ILE A 69 7.98 6.20 -11.15
CA ILE A 69 8.19 5.43 -9.91
C ILE A 69 7.56 6.19 -8.75
N LEU A 70 6.58 5.59 -8.07
CA LEU A 70 6.00 6.15 -6.86
C LEU A 70 7.04 6.20 -5.75
N CYS A 71 7.31 7.39 -5.23
CA CYS A 71 8.28 7.60 -4.17
C CYS A 71 7.61 8.31 -2.99
N SER A 72 6.66 7.65 -2.33
CA SER A 72 6.05 8.07 -1.06
C SER A 72 6.79 7.51 0.17
N CYS A 73 7.33 6.30 0.04
CA CYS A 73 8.00 5.59 1.14
C CYS A 73 9.45 6.07 1.32
N PRO A 74 9.90 6.36 2.57
CA PRO A 74 11.30 6.67 2.85
C PRO A 74 12.28 5.55 2.44
N HIS A 75 11.91 4.27 2.59
CA HIS A 75 12.75 3.16 2.15
C HIS A 75 12.95 3.13 0.64
N VAL A 76 11.92 3.47 -0.14
CA VAL A 76 12.03 3.61 -1.60
C VAL A 76 12.97 4.76 -1.94
N ALA A 77 12.77 5.92 -1.30
CA ALA A 77 13.63 7.09 -1.53
C ALA A 77 15.10 6.77 -1.20
N GLU A 78 15.37 6.22 -0.02
CA GLU A 78 16.71 5.80 0.40
C GLU A 78 17.31 4.81 -0.59
N LYS A 79 16.58 3.75 -0.93
CA LYS A 79 17.09 2.69 -1.79
C LYS A 79 17.40 3.18 -3.20
N LEU A 80 16.54 4.00 -3.79
CA LEU A 80 16.72 4.48 -5.16
C LEU A 80 17.75 5.61 -5.25
N LEU A 81 17.75 6.57 -4.32
CA LEU A 81 18.69 7.69 -4.33
C LEU A 81 20.13 7.25 -4.02
N ASN A 82 20.31 6.15 -3.27
CA ASN A 82 21.62 5.55 -3.05
C ASN A 82 22.25 4.94 -4.32
N ASN A 83 21.46 4.67 -5.37
CA ASN A 83 21.96 4.15 -6.65
C ASN A 83 22.34 5.26 -7.64
N GLY A 84 22.22 6.53 -7.27
CA GLY A 84 22.58 7.69 -8.10
C GLY A 84 21.37 8.53 -8.53
N ALA A 85 21.64 9.70 -9.12
CA ALA A 85 20.60 10.66 -9.50
C ALA A 85 19.92 10.37 -10.85
N ASP A 86 20.39 9.37 -11.61
CA ASP A 86 19.81 9.03 -12.93
C ASP A 86 18.34 8.62 -12.83
N LEU A 87 17.92 8.12 -11.67
CA LEU A 87 16.53 7.75 -11.41
C LEU A 87 15.64 8.93 -11.03
N ASN A 88 16.20 10.11 -10.69
CA ASN A 88 15.44 11.26 -10.20
C ASN A 88 14.34 11.68 -11.17
N ARG A 89 14.61 11.63 -12.49
CA ARG A 89 13.63 11.95 -13.53
C ARG A 89 12.47 10.96 -13.62
N PHE A 90 12.57 9.78 -13.02
CA PHE A 90 11.46 8.81 -12.99
C PHE A 90 10.66 8.90 -11.69
N LEU A 91 11.24 9.48 -10.63
CA LEU A 91 10.57 9.55 -9.34
C LEU A 91 9.36 10.49 -9.39
N VAL A 92 8.29 10.05 -8.74
CA VAL A 92 7.16 10.87 -8.30
C VAL A 92 7.36 11.11 -6.80
N PRO A 93 8.10 12.18 -6.42
CA PRO A 93 8.50 12.42 -5.05
C PRO A 93 7.34 13.05 -4.28
N VAL A 94 6.71 12.26 -3.43
CA VAL A 94 5.60 12.70 -2.57
C VAL A 94 5.88 12.27 -1.14
N GLU A 95 5.29 12.94 -0.15
CA GLU A 95 5.48 12.62 1.26
C GLU A 95 4.94 11.24 1.64
N ALA A 96 5.32 10.77 2.83
CA ALA A 96 4.73 9.57 3.41
C ALA A 96 3.29 9.86 3.92
N PRO A 97 2.38 8.87 3.88
CA PRO A 97 1.01 9.02 4.37
C PRO A 97 0.84 9.62 5.79
N PRO A 98 1.62 9.25 6.82
CA PRO A 98 1.45 9.86 8.15
C PRO A 98 1.79 11.35 8.15
N VAL A 99 2.80 11.78 7.38
CA VAL A 99 3.18 13.20 7.26
C VAL A 99 2.10 13.98 6.50
N ALA A 100 1.59 13.43 5.41
CA ALA A 100 0.49 14.03 4.66
C ALA A 100 -0.77 14.21 5.53
N THR A 101 -1.10 13.20 6.34
CA THR A 101 -2.21 13.27 7.30
C THR A 101 -1.97 14.36 8.34
N ALA A 102 -0.78 14.43 8.92
CA ALA A 102 -0.43 15.44 9.92
C ALA A 102 -0.52 16.87 9.34
N ARG A 103 0.01 17.10 8.13
CA ARG A 103 -0.12 18.38 7.42
C ARG A 103 -1.57 18.76 7.19
N TYR A 104 -2.39 17.81 6.74
CA TYR A 104 -3.82 18.03 6.53
C TYR A 104 -4.55 18.38 7.83
N LEU A 105 -4.28 17.68 8.93
CA LEU A 105 -4.87 17.98 10.23
C LEU A 105 -4.48 19.38 10.69
N ARG A 106 -3.20 19.76 10.60
CA ARG A 106 -2.76 21.12 10.97
C ARG A 106 -3.46 22.19 10.13
N ALA A 107 -3.63 21.94 8.82
CA ALA A 107 -4.38 22.85 7.96
C ALA A 107 -5.88 22.92 8.31
N LEU A 108 -6.48 21.79 8.65
CA LEU A 108 -7.90 21.67 9.02
C LEU A 108 -8.21 22.38 10.34
N PHE A 109 -7.33 22.25 11.34
CA PHE A 109 -7.49 22.89 12.65
C PHE A 109 -7.07 24.37 12.67
N GLY A 110 -6.42 24.85 11.60
CA GLY A 110 -6.06 26.25 11.40
C GLY A 110 -5.20 26.80 12.55
N THR A 111 -5.75 27.77 13.29
CA THR A 111 -5.05 28.39 14.43
C THR A 111 -5.12 27.56 15.71
N THR A 112 -5.95 26.50 15.75
CA THR A 112 -6.08 25.64 16.93
C THR A 112 -4.83 24.77 17.05
N LYS A 113 -4.13 24.87 18.18
CA LYS A 113 -2.94 24.05 18.44
C LYS A 113 -3.34 22.60 18.71
N ILE A 114 -2.83 21.71 17.88
CA ILE A 114 -2.98 20.26 18.02
C ILE A 114 -1.63 19.62 18.31
N HIS A 115 -1.65 18.57 19.13
CA HIS A 115 -0.53 17.66 19.35
C HIS A 115 -0.80 16.37 18.56
N VAL A 116 -0.03 16.12 17.51
CA VAL A 116 -0.19 14.99 16.58
C VAL A 116 0.72 13.85 17.01
N THR A 117 0.12 12.79 17.56
CA THR A 117 0.78 11.51 17.78
C THR A 117 0.57 10.62 16.55
N TYR A 118 1.60 9.96 16.04
CA TYR A 118 1.46 8.88 15.07
C TYR A 118 1.73 7.53 15.75
N ALA A 119 0.88 6.55 15.51
CA ALA A 119 1.14 5.16 15.86
C ALA A 119 1.31 4.33 14.58
N GLY A 120 2.47 3.70 14.39
CA GLY A 120 2.76 2.83 13.25
C GLY A 120 4.26 2.73 12.94
N GLY A 121 4.63 1.86 12.02
CA GLY A 121 6.03 1.51 11.70
C GLY A 121 6.71 2.39 10.66
N CYS A 122 6.05 3.45 10.17
CA CYS A 122 6.65 4.31 9.15
C CYS A 122 7.78 5.20 9.73
N PRO A 123 9.01 5.14 9.21
CA PRO A 123 10.12 5.93 9.74
C PRO A 123 9.98 7.43 9.49
N ALA A 124 9.13 7.84 8.53
CA ALA A 124 8.86 9.26 8.28
C ALA A 124 8.32 9.99 9.52
N ALA A 125 7.68 9.27 10.44
CA ALA A 125 7.15 9.86 11.66
C ALA A 125 8.22 10.45 12.58
N ALA A 126 9.42 9.87 12.60
CA ALA A 126 10.54 10.36 13.39
C ALA A 126 11.37 11.42 12.64
N MET A 127 11.18 11.56 11.32
CA MET A 127 11.99 12.45 10.46
C MET A 127 11.34 13.82 10.24
N HIS A 128 10.08 14.00 10.63
CA HIS A 128 9.27 15.16 10.27
C HIS A 128 8.68 15.84 11.50
N SER A 129 8.82 17.16 11.57
CA SER A 129 8.31 17.98 12.68
C SER A 129 6.79 18.09 12.73
N GLU A 130 6.09 17.68 11.66
CA GLU A 130 4.62 17.69 11.64
C GLU A 130 4.02 16.66 12.58
N ILE A 131 4.79 15.67 13.02
CA ILE A 131 4.40 14.63 13.98
C ILE A 131 5.15 14.89 15.28
N ASP A 132 4.41 15.15 16.36
CA ASP A 132 4.97 15.56 17.65
C ASP A 132 5.39 14.36 18.52
N THR A 133 4.77 13.19 18.31
CA THR A 133 5.09 11.96 19.05
C THR A 133 4.88 10.75 18.17
N HIS A 134 5.73 9.74 18.34
CA HIS A 134 5.68 8.50 17.56
C HIS A 134 5.60 7.30 18.52
N PHE A 135 4.64 6.41 18.25
CA PHE A 135 4.53 5.08 18.85
C PHE A 135 4.64 4.01 17.77
N THR A 136 5.25 2.89 18.12
CA THR A 136 5.04 1.61 17.44
C THR A 136 3.60 1.11 17.69
N PRO A 137 3.09 0.18 16.87
CA PRO A 137 1.81 -0.47 17.14
C PRO A 137 1.72 -1.07 18.56
N MET A 138 2.79 -1.73 19.02
CA MET A 138 2.80 -2.40 20.32
C MET A 138 2.84 -1.42 21.49
N GLU A 139 3.54 -0.29 21.36
CA GLU A 139 3.53 0.77 22.38
C GLU A 139 2.14 1.38 22.56
N LEU A 140 1.41 1.64 21.47
CA LEU A 140 0.02 2.10 21.58
C LEU A 140 -0.86 1.05 22.28
N LEU A 141 -0.76 -0.22 21.90
CA LEU A 141 -1.55 -1.28 22.52
C LEU A 141 -1.22 -1.46 24.01
N GLY A 142 0.06 -1.34 24.37
CA GLY A 142 0.51 -1.32 25.76
C GLY A 142 -0.08 -0.15 26.54
N LEU A 143 -0.02 1.06 25.99
CA LEU A 143 -0.62 2.27 26.57
C LEU A 143 -2.13 2.11 26.82
N LEU A 144 -2.86 1.53 25.87
CA LEU A 144 -4.29 1.26 26.03
C LEU A 144 -4.54 0.26 27.17
N ALA A 145 -3.75 -0.81 27.24
CA ALA A 145 -3.86 -1.83 28.28
C ALA A 145 -3.53 -1.27 29.68
N GLU A 146 -2.47 -0.47 29.81
CA GLU A 146 -2.10 0.22 31.05
C GLU A 146 -3.20 1.15 31.56
N ARG A 147 -3.95 1.79 30.66
CA ARG A 147 -5.12 2.61 31.00
C ARG A 147 -6.39 1.80 31.24
N GLY A 148 -6.32 0.47 31.23
CA GLY A 148 -7.47 -0.42 31.41
C GLY A 148 -8.47 -0.37 30.26
N VAL A 149 -8.08 0.17 29.09
CA VAL A 149 -8.93 0.26 27.90
C VAL A 149 -8.89 -1.07 27.15
N ARG A 150 -10.04 -1.74 27.04
CA ARG A 150 -10.17 -3.00 26.30
C ARG A 150 -10.69 -2.72 24.88
N LEU A 151 -10.05 -3.31 23.88
CA LEU A 151 -10.50 -3.21 22.48
C LEU A 151 -11.80 -3.98 22.21
N SER A 152 -12.08 -5.03 22.99
CA SER A 152 -13.17 -5.99 22.77
C SER A 152 -14.52 -5.60 23.39
N THR A 153 -14.59 -4.54 24.19
CA THR A 153 -15.78 -4.27 25.03
C THR A 153 -16.84 -3.38 24.40
N ARG A 154 -16.66 -2.90 23.16
CA ARG A 154 -17.67 -2.11 22.46
C ARG A 154 -18.15 -2.83 21.21
N GLN A 155 -19.17 -3.67 21.40
CA GLN A 155 -20.12 -3.97 20.32
C GLN A 155 -20.88 -2.67 20.01
N ASP A 156 -21.20 -2.46 18.73
CA ASP A 156 -22.13 -1.43 18.24
C ASP A 156 -21.55 -0.04 17.97
N ALA A 157 -20.44 0.03 17.25
CA ALA A 157 -20.34 1.06 16.22
C ALA A 157 -20.75 0.45 14.87
N THR A 158 -22.04 0.11 14.73
CA THR A 158 -22.68 -0.12 13.42
C THR A 158 -22.67 1.15 12.55
N GLY A 159 -22.22 2.28 13.10
CA GLY A 159 -21.91 3.49 12.36
C GLY A 159 -20.74 3.25 11.40
N THR A 160 -21.04 3.36 10.10
CA THR A 160 -20.01 3.47 9.06
C THR A 160 -19.19 4.73 9.35
N TYR A 161 -18.05 4.60 10.03
CA TYR A 161 -17.18 5.73 10.31
C TYR A 161 -16.57 6.19 8.98
N PRO A 162 -17.04 7.31 8.37
CA PRO A 162 -16.67 7.65 7.00
C PRO A 162 -15.16 7.85 6.86
N ALA A 163 -14.52 8.26 7.97
CA ALA A 163 -13.09 8.53 8.04
C ALA A 163 -12.20 7.33 7.70
N PHE A 164 -12.67 6.09 7.84
CA PHE A 164 -11.86 4.88 7.57
C PHE A 164 -12.06 4.30 6.16
N ARG A 165 -12.74 5.02 5.28
CA ARG A 165 -12.99 4.57 3.90
C ARG A 165 -11.97 5.19 2.95
N ARG A 166 -11.63 4.45 1.91
CA ARG A 166 -10.82 4.94 0.78
C ARG A 166 -11.69 5.24 -0.42
N TYR A 167 -11.29 6.21 -1.22
CA TYR A 167 -11.89 6.52 -2.50
C TYR A 167 -10.89 6.24 -3.63
N ARG A 168 -9.84 7.06 -3.74
CA ARG A 168 -8.86 7.05 -4.85
C ARG A 168 -7.54 6.38 -4.50
N SER A 169 -7.31 5.96 -3.26
CA SER A 169 -6.04 5.36 -2.84
C SER A 169 -6.08 3.84 -2.67
N LEU A 170 -4.88 3.26 -2.66
CA LEU A 170 -4.52 1.99 -2.04
C LEU A 170 -3.67 2.26 -0.78
N PRO A 171 -3.53 1.28 0.13
CA PRO A 171 -2.63 1.40 1.26
C PRO A 171 -1.21 1.80 0.82
N GLY A 172 -0.61 2.78 1.48
CA GLY A 172 0.71 3.35 1.14
C GLY A 172 0.66 4.52 0.15
N GLY A 173 -0.54 4.95 -0.25
CA GLY A 173 -0.77 6.16 -1.02
C GLY A 173 -0.71 5.98 -2.53
N ALA A 174 -0.55 4.75 -3.04
CA ALA A 174 -0.64 4.51 -4.47
C ALA A 174 -2.06 4.83 -4.98
N PRO A 175 -2.20 5.47 -6.16
CA PRO A 175 -3.51 5.64 -6.76
C PRO A 175 -4.18 4.28 -7.04
N ALA A 176 -5.49 4.22 -6.80
CA ALA A 176 -6.31 3.07 -7.15
C ALA A 176 -6.22 2.81 -8.67
N PRO A 177 -6.17 1.55 -9.13
CA PRO A 177 -5.95 1.22 -10.54
C PRO A 177 -6.96 1.90 -11.47
N GLN A 178 -8.23 2.00 -11.05
CA GLN A 178 -9.28 2.66 -11.82
C GLN A 178 -9.03 4.16 -11.99
N ALA A 179 -8.59 4.85 -10.93
CA ALA A 179 -8.28 6.27 -10.97
C ALA A 179 -7.04 6.55 -11.82
N LEU A 180 -5.99 5.72 -11.66
CA LEU A 180 -4.75 5.82 -12.42
C LEU A 180 -4.97 5.60 -13.92
N TRP A 181 -5.77 4.59 -14.28
CA TRP A 181 -6.13 4.33 -15.66
C TRP A 181 -6.97 5.47 -16.25
N ALA A 182 -8.03 5.89 -15.54
CA ALA A 182 -8.96 6.90 -16.05
C ALA A 182 -8.30 8.28 -16.27
N GLN A 183 -7.37 8.69 -15.40
CA GLN A 183 -6.77 10.03 -15.47
C GLN A 183 -5.45 10.08 -16.25
N ASN A 184 -4.68 9.00 -16.25
CA ASN A 184 -3.33 9.00 -16.82
C ASN A 184 -3.09 7.90 -17.87
N GLY A 185 -4.02 6.95 -18.03
CA GLY A 185 -3.85 5.80 -18.92
C GLY A 185 -2.65 4.93 -18.54
N ARG A 186 -2.32 4.85 -17.25
CA ARG A 186 -1.21 4.07 -16.70
C ARG A 186 -1.73 2.89 -15.89
N MET A 187 -0.93 1.83 -15.83
CA MET A 187 -1.13 0.72 -14.90
C MET A 187 -0.25 0.89 -13.68
N LEU A 188 -0.74 0.47 -12.52
CA LEU A 188 0.08 0.31 -11.32
C LEU A 188 0.76 -1.05 -11.39
N VAL A 189 2.07 -1.06 -11.25
CA VAL A 189 2.89 -2.27 -11.22
C VAL A 189 3.65 -2.30 -9.90
N GLU A 190 3.34 -3.29 -9.07
CA GLU A 190 4.09 -3.58 -7.85
C GLU A 190 5.22 -4.56 -8.19
N LEU A 191 6.46 -4.20 -7.86
CA LEU A 191 7.63 -5.03 -8.15
C LEU A 191 7.85 -6.07 -7.04
N ASP A 192 8.38 -7.24 -7.42
CA ASP A 192 8.65 -8.34 -6.48
C ASP A 192 9.97 -8.13 -5.71
N ALA A 193 10.00 -8.55 -4.45
CA ALA A 193 11.16 -8.43 -3.56
C ALA A 193 12.42 -9.19 -4.03
N GLY A 194 12.26 -10.26 -4.83
CA GLY A 194 13.40 -11.09 -5.26
C GLY A 194 14.35 -10.44 -6.26
N ASP A 195 13.83 -9.66 -7.22
CA ASP A 195 14.62 -9.09 -8.32
C ASP A 195 14.10 -7.73 -8.84
N TYR A 196 13.51 -6.92 -7.95
CA TYR A 196 12.92 -5.63 -8.37
C TYR A 196 13.92 -4.72 -9.10
N SER A 197 15.24 -4.83 -8.86
CA SER A 197 16.22 -3.98 -9.52
C SER A 197 16.35 -4.28 -11.01
N SER A 198 16.46 -5.56 -11.38
CA SER A 198 16.58 -5.97 -12.78
C SER A 198 15.27 -5.77 -13.50
N GLU A 199 14.16 -6.12 -12.85
CA GLU A 199 12.81 -5.90 -13.38
C GLU A 199 12.54 -4.39 -13.59
N LEU A 200 12.87 -3.54 -12.62
CA LEU A 200 12.73 -2.10 -12.77
C LEU A 200 13.59 -1.62 -13.95
N ALA A 201 14.87 -1.98 -13.99
CA ALA A 201 15.77 -1.55 -15.07
C ALA A 201 15.24 -1.93 -16.46
N GLU A 202 14.79 -3.18 -16.64
CA GLU A 202 14.20 -3.65 -17.89
C GLU A 202 12.99 -2.80 -18.30
N ARG A 203 12.05 -2.58 -17.37
CA ARG A 203 10.84 -1.78 -17.64
C ARG A 203 11.15 -0.30 -17.89
N LEU A 204 12.19 0.23 -17.23
CA LEU A 204 12.67 1.59 -17.50
C LEU A 204 13.27 1.72 -18.90
N ILE A 205 14.06 0.74 -19.33
CA ILE A 205 14.65 0.69 -20.68
C ILE A 205 13.56 0.53 -21.74
N ALA A 206 12.56 -0.32 -21.48
CA ALA A 206 11.41 -0.53 -22.35
C ALA A 206 10.46 0.68 -22.44
N ARG A 207 10.66 1.72 -21.61
CA ARG A 207 9.80 2.89 -21.50
C ARG A 207 8.34 2.54 -21.25
N GLU A 208 8.09 1.55 -20.39
CA GLU A 208 6.74 1.09 -20.12
C GLU A 208 5.90 2.20 -19.47
N ARG A 209 4.70 2.44 -20.00
CA ARG A 209 3.75 3.44 -19.51
C ARG A 209 3.03 2.98 -18.23
N SER A 210 3.82 2.80 -17.17
CA SER A 210 3.36 2.31 -15.89
C SER A 210 3.80 3.24 -14.75
N LEU A 211 3.12 3.11 -13.60
CA LEU A 211 3.57 3.62 -12.32
C LEU A 211 4.11 2.44 -11.53
N PHE A 212 5.41 2.45 -11.27
CA PHE A 212 6.08 1.42 -10.50
C PHE A 212 6.04 1.74 -9.01
N ASP A 213 5.71 0.74 -8.21
CA ASP A 213 5.72 0.85 -6.76
C ASP A 213 6.56 -0.26 -6.13
N LEU A 214 7.59 0.16 -5.41
CA LEU A 214 8.53 -0.71 -4.70
C LEU A 214 8.25 -0.76 -3.20
N ALA A 215 7.29 0.03 -2.70
CA ALA A 215 7.07 0.17 -1.28
C ALA A 215 6.73 -1.18 -0.60
N PRO A 216 5.83 -2.03 -1.14
CA PRO A 216 5.56 -3.32 -0.52
C PRO A 216 6.81 -4.20 -0.42
N CYS A 217 7.55 -4.37 -1.53
CA CYS A 217 8.70 -5.27 -1.56
C CYS A 217 9.90 -4.78 -0.71
N LEU A 218 9.97 -3.47 -0.44
CA LEU A 218 10.94 -2.87 0.47
C LEU A 218 10.46 -2.78 1.92
N GLY A 219 9.36 -3.46 2.28
CA GLY A 219 8.93 -3.58 3.67
C GLY A 219 8.12 -2.39 4.21
N CYS A 220 7.46 -1.62 3.35
CA CYS A 220 6.71 -0.44 3.77
C CYS A 220 5.49 -0.79 4.65
N ALA A 221 5.53 -0.37 5.92
CA ALA A 221 4.42 -0.49 6.86
C ALA A 221 3.13 0.21 6.37
N CYS A 222 3.23 1.35 5.68
CA CYS A 222 2.05 2.06 5.15
C CYS A 222 1.31 1.25 4.08
N SER A 223 2.04 0.44 3.30
CA SER A 223 1.46 -0.48 2.31
C SER A 223 0.84 -1.74 2.93
N GLY A 224 0.96 -1.92 4.26
CA GLY A 224 0.42 -3.08 4.98
C GLY A 224 1.42 -4.20 5.20
N VAL A 225 2.71 -3.98 4.97
CA VAL A 225 3.71 -5.02 5.22
C VAL A 225 3.87 -5.18 6.73
N VAL A 226 3.68 -6.41 7.21
CA VAL A 226 3.85 -6.82 8.61
C VAL A 226 4.84 -7.97 8.68
N ASN A 227 5.49 -8.14 9.84
CA ASN A 227 6.46 -9.21 10.06
C ASN A 227 5.86 -10.58 9.76
N GLY A 228 6.56 -11.37 8.93
CA GLY A 228 6.13 -12.71 8.52
C GLY A 228 5.10 -12.76 7.38
N GLY A 229 4.58 -11.61 6.93
CA GLY A 229 3.68 -11.53 5.77
C GLY A 229 4.42 -11.47 4.44
N ALA A 230 3.83 -12.01 3.37
CA ALA A 230 4.36 -11.85 2.02
C ALA A 230 4.13 -10.40 1.54
N PRO A 231 5.16 -9.68 1.06
CA PRO A 231 5.02 -8.31 0.54
C PRO A 231 3.94 -8.15 -0.52
N THR A 232 3.80 -9.13 -1.42
CA THR A 232 2.82 -9.16 -2.51
C THR A 232 1.36 -9.26 -2.03
N ALA A 233 1.13 -9.69 -0.78
CA ALA A 233 -0.19 -9.76 -0.18
C ALA A 233 -0.52 -8.55 0.70
N ALA A 234 0.45 -7.67 0.99
CA ALA A 234 0.34 -6.61 2.00
C ALA A 234 -0.91 -5.74 1.84
N ARG A 235 -1.13 -5.19 0.64
CA ARG A 235 -2.30 -4.34 0.36
C ARG A 235 -3.60 -5.10 0.43
N ALA A 236 -3.63 -6.33 -0.10
CA ALA A 236 -4.82 -7.16 -0.10
C ALA A 236 -5.27 -7.49 1.33
N THR A 237 -4.32 -7.79 2.22
CA THR A 237 -4.59 -8.04 3.64
C THR A 237 -5.21 -6.83 4.33
N VAL A 238 -4.69 -5.63 4.08
CA VAL A 238 -5.26 -4.39 4.61
C VAL A 238 -6.65 -4.13 4.05
N MET A 239 -6.81 -4.25 2.73
CA MET A 239 -8.11 -4.01 2.08
C MET A 239 -9.18 -5.00 2.52
N ALA A 240 -8.79 -6.20 2.96
CA ALA A 240 -9.72 -7.19 3.50
C ALA A 240 -10.26 -6.82 4.89
N THR A 241 -9.58 -5.94 5.63
CA THR A 241 -9.99 -5.49 6.98
C THR A 241 -10.67 -4.12 6.96
N GLU A 242 -10.50 -3.36 5.88
CA GLU A 242 -11.11 -2.05 5.69
C GLU A 242 -12.60 -2.14 5.33
N ALA A 243 -13.33 -1.07 5.64
CA ALA A 243 -14.71 -0.92 5.20
C ALA A 243 -14.80 -0.76 3.67
N ALA A 244 -16.00 -0.99 3.11
CA ALA A 244 -16.25 -0.78 1.69
C ALA A 244 -15.83 0.63 1.23
N ARG A 245 -15.21 0.71 0.05
CA ARG A 245 -14.75 1.98 -0.55
C ARG A 245 -15.85 3.05 -0.55
N ALA A 246 -15.46 4.29 -0.34
CA ALA A 246 -16.32 5.45 -0.47
C ALA A 246 -16.80 5.63 -1.92
N ARG A 247 -17.98 6.24 -2.09
CA ARG A 247 -18.55 6.55 -3.41
C ARG A 247 -18.01 7.87 -3.98
N GLY A 248 -17.40 8.69 -3.14
CA GLY A 248 -16.85 9.99 -3.48
C GLY A 248 -15.70 10.33 -2.54
N GLU A 249 -15.19 11.56 -2.66
CA GLU A 249 -14.06 12.04 -1.88
C GLU A 249 -14.35 11.99 -0.37
N VAL A 250 -13.35 11.56 0.40
CA VAL A 250 -13.44 11.41 1.86
C VAL A 250 -12.82 12.58 2.61
N LEU A 251 -12.09 13.44 1.91
CA LEU A 251 -11.46 14.64 2.41
C LEU A 251 -12.10 15.87 1.76
N ASP A 252 -11.93 17.02 2.40
CA ASP A 252 -12.39 18.29 1.84
C ASP A 252 -11.57 18.66 0.60
N PRO A 253 -12.17 18.74 -0.60
CA PRO A 253 -11.46 19.12 -1.82
C PRO A 253 -10.93 20.56 -1.80
N SER A 254 -11.49 21.44 -0.98
CA SER A 254 -11.05 22.83 -0.89
C SER A 254 -9.74 22.96 -0.10
N LEU A 255 -9.48 22.02 0.80
CA LEU A 255 -8.27 22.02 1.63
C LEU A 255 -7.13 21.28 0.92
N ARG A 256 -6.12 22.02 0.47
CA ARG A 256 -4.93 21.48 -0.18
C ARG A 256 -3.71 21.64 0.71
N VAL A 257 -2.93 20.58 0.84
CA VAL A 257 -1.64 20.59 1.53
C VAL A 257 -0.52 20.22 0.57
N ASN A 258 0.63 20.86 0.72
CA ASN A 258 1.80 20.51 -0.08
C ASN A 258 2.40 19.20 0.44
N VAL A 259 2.44 18.19 -0.43
CA VAL A 259 3.03 16.88 -0.18
C VAL A 259 4.07 16.52 -1.24
N GLU A 260 4.39 17.43 -2.16
CA GLU A 260 5.47 17.19 -3.13
C GLU A 260 6.80 17.35 -2.40
N ARG A 261 7.69 16.35 -2.50
CA ARG A 261 9.01 16.41 -1.90
C ARG A 261 10.03 16.95 -2.90
N GLN A 262 10.93 17.79 -2.42
CA GLN A 262 12.13 18.13 -3.17
C GLN A 262 13.09 16.94 -3.13
N ILE A 263 13.47 16.42 -4.30
CA ILE A 263 14.53 15.42 -4.38
C ILE A 263 15.85 16.16 -4.16
N PRO A 264 16.66 15.79 -3.15
CA PRO A 264 17.95 16.42 -2.97
C PRO A 264 18.81 16.22 -4.22
N PRO A 265 19.61 17.22 -4.62
CA PRO A 265 20.54 17.03 -5.73
C PRO A 265 21.46 15.84 -5.44
N PRO A 266 21.95 15.13 -6.48
CA PRO A 266 22.93 14.06 -6.30
C PRO A 266 24.01 14.50 -5.33
N ARG A 267 24.22 13.74 -4.24
CA ARG A 267 25.45 13.91 -3.48
C ARG A 267 26.58 13.62 -4.44
N ALA A 268 27.49 14.60 -4.62
CA ALA A 268 28.71 14.41 -5.38
C ALA A 268 29.31 13.07 -4.95
N THR A 269 29.51 12.18 -5.91
CA THR A 269 29.90 10.80 -5.68
C THR A 269 30.99 10.78 -4.63
N ARG A 270 30.72 10.09 -3.51
CA ARG A 270 31.71 9.88 -2.47
C ARG A 270 32.90 9.25 -3.20
N LYS A 271 34.02 10.00 -3.26
CA LYS A 271 35.23 9.62 -3.99
C LYS A 271 35.49 8.14 -3.69
N PRO A 272 35.61 7.26 -4.70
CA PRO A 272 35.83 5.85 -4.45
C PRO A 272 36.96 5.72 -3.44
N PRO A 273 36.82 4.86 -2.40
CA PRO A 273 37.82 4.75 -1.36
C PRO A 273 39.17 4.59 -2.05
N THR A 274 40.09 5.52 -1.76
CA THR A 274 41.46 5.44 -2.27
C THR A 274 41.94 4.04 -1.93
N PRO A 275 42.37 3.23 -2.92
CA PRO A 275 42.89 1.91 -2.62
C PRO A 275 43.95 2.07 -1.53
N PRO A 276 43.93 1.23 -0.47
CA PRO A 276 44.89 1.35 0.61
C PRO A 276 46.29 1.39 0.02
N GLU A 277 47.08 2.39 0.38
CA GLU A 277 48.48 2.47 0.01
C GLU A 277 49.11 1.12 0.33
N SER A 278 49.64 0.47 -0.70
CA SER A 278 50.33 -0.80 -0.57
C SER A 278 51.50 -0.61 0.40
N HIS A 279 51.32 -1.05 1.64
CA HIS A 279 52.42 -1.16 2.59
C HIS A 279 53.53 -2.01 1.94
N PRO A 280 54.79 -1.56 1.94
CA PRO A 280 55.89 -2.31 1.37
C PRO A 280 56.03 -3.67 2.06
N ALA A 281 56.20 -4.70 1.23
CA ALA A 281 56.28 -6.10 1.63
C ALA A 281 57.27 -6.32 2.79
N TYR A 282 56.73 -6.73 3.94
CA TYR A 282 57.50 -7.28 5.04
C TYR A 282 58.03 -8.66 4.62
N ARG A 283 59.27 -8.68 4.10
CA ARG A 283 60.06 -9.91 3.91
C ARG A 283 60.57 -10.31 5.29
N ASP A 284 59.97 -11.35 5.88
CA ASP A 284 60.58 -12.02 7.02
C ASP A 284 61.13 -13.39 6.66
N SER A 285 62.38 -13.53 7.09
CA SER A 285 63.32 -14.60 6.82
C SER A 285 62.98 -15.82 7.67
N VAL A 286 62.62 -16.95 7.04
CA VAL A 286 62.47 -18.22 7.75
C VAL A 286 63.84 -18.89 7.88
N ALA A 287 64.45 -18.76 9.06
CA ALA A 287 65.58 -19.57 9.49
C ALA A 287 65.08 -20.90 10.09
N ARG A 288 65.57 -22.03 9.56
CA ARG A 288 65.49 -23.36 10.16
C ARG A 288 66.47 -23.47 11.33
N PRO A 289 66.08 -24.10 12.45
CA PRO A 289 66.64 -25.40 12.85
C PRO A 289 65.55 -26.28 13.52
N GLY A 290 65.64 -27.57 13.82
CA GLY A 290 66.71 -28.56 13.87
C GLY A 290 66.15 -29.71 14.72
N THR A 291 66.38 -30.95 14.30
CA THR A 291 65.88 -32.20 14.87
C THR A 291 66.49 -32.49 16.26
N ARG A 292 65.69 -32.96 17.24
CA ARG A 292 66.18 -33.88 18.28
C ARG A 292 65.07 -34.70 18.94
N ALA A 293 65.37 -35.98 19.10
CA ALA A 293 64.53 -37.02 19.68
C ALA A 293 64.70 -37.11 21.22
N GLY A 294 63.70 -37.69 21.90
CA GLY A 294 63.96 -38.59 23.04
C GLY A 294 63.13 -38.47 24.33
N ILE A 295 62.23 -39.46 24.51
CA ILE A 295 62.02 -40.37 25.67
C ILE A 295 61.24 -39.97 26.96
N TYR A 296 60.36 -40.92 27.36
CA TYR A 296 59.70 -41.24 28.67
C TYR A 296 58.44 -40.43 29.07
N ALA A 297 57.35 -40.97 29.65
CA ALA A 297 56.91 -42.33 30.01
C ALA A 297 55.38 -42.29 30.35
N ALA A 298 54.82 -43.49 30.51
CA ALA A 298 53.42 -43.89 30.67
C ALA A 298 52.56 -43.23 31.79
N ALA A 299 51.25 -43.17 31.55
CA ALA A 299 50.25 -43.81 32.42
C ALA A 299 48.92 -44.04 31.66
N GLU A 300 48.45 -45.28 31.70
CA GLU A 300 47.26 -45.83 31.05
C GLU A 300 45.96 -45.44 31.76
N THR A 301 44.86 -45.33 30.99
CA THR A 301 43.56 -45.94 31.35
C THR A 301 42.65 -46.05 30.13
N THR A 302 42.60 -47.27 29.58
CA THR A 302 41.42 -48.02 29.08
C THR A 302 40.20 -47.29 28.47
N LEU A 303 40.12 -47.37 27.12
CA LEU A 303 39.02 -47.81 26.18
C LEU A 303 37.57 -48.09 26.69
N PRO A 304 36.49 -48.07 25.84
CA PRO A 304 36.51 -48.42 24.40
C PRO A 304 35.63 -47.62 23.41
N ARG A 305 36.26 -47.26 22.28
CA ARG A 305 35.98 -47.68 20.88
C ARG A 305 34.56 -48.15 20.52
N LYS A 306 33.92 -47.47 19.55
CA LYS A 306 33.25 -48.11 18.39
C LYS A 306 33.32 -47.24 17.13
N HIS A 307 33.59 -47.96 16.03
CA HIS A 307 33.77 -47.55 14.63
C HIS A 307 32.48 -46.91 14.04
N ALA A 308 32.45 -46.19 12.92
CA ALA A 308 33.18 -46.36 11.66
C ALA A 308 33.15 -45.07 10.80
N ARG A 309 34.15 -44.92 9.94
CA ARG A 309 34.20 -44.00 8.81
C ARG A 309 33.62 -44.67 7.56
N THR A 310 32.88 -43.93 6.75
CA THR A 310 32.91 -44.03 5.27
C THR A 310 32.41 -42.72 4.63
N PRO A 311 32.88 -42.37 3.41
CA PRO A 311 32.81 -41.03 2.84
C PRO A 311 31.55 -40.82 1.98
N VAL A 312 31.02 -39.60 1.96
CA VAL A 312 29.93 -39.20 1.07
C VAL A 312 30.51 -38.62 -0.22
N LEU A 313 30.29 -39.36 -1.31
CA LEU A 313 30.49 -38.92 -2.69
C LEU A 313 29.51 -37.80 -3.05
N MET A 314 30.01 -36.71 -3.63
CA MET A 314 29.17 -35.77 -4.38
C MET A 314 28.59 -36.45 -5.63
N ARG A 315 27.28 -36.30 -5.83
CA ARG A 315 26.62 -36.65 -7.09
C ARG A 315 25.86 -35.43 -7.61
N ALA A 316 26.15 -35.08 -8.85
CA ALA A 316 25.53 -34.00 -9.62
C ALA A 316 24.01 -34.21 -9.77
N ILE A 317 23.23 -33.15 -9.57
CA ILE A 317 21.81 -33.12 -9.91
C ILE A 317 21.67 -32.59 -11.34
N THR A 318 21.34 -33.52 -12.23
CA THR A 318 20.84 -33.30 -13.58
C THR A 318 19.40 -32.77 -13.55
N SER A 319 19.18 -31.71 -14.32
CA SER A 319 17.97 -31.30 -15.06
C SER A 319 16.68 -32.11 -14.81
N GLY A 320 15.76 -31.54 -14.03
CA GLY A 320 14.39 -32.04 -13.92
C GLY A 320 13.50 -31.54 -15.06
N SER A 321 12.98 -32.45 -15.88
CA SER A 321 12.00 -32.19 -16.94
C SER A 321 10.62 -31.84 -16.36
N LEU A 322 9.97 -30.81 -16.91
CA LEU A 322 8.62 -30.37 -16.55
C LEU A 322 7.54 -31.45 -16.85
N PRO A 323 6.50 -31.59 -16.02
CA PRO A 323 5.42 -32.54 -16.26
C PRO A 323 4.57 -32.15 -17.49
N VAL A 324 4.31 -33.12 -18.36
CA VAL A 324 3.58 -32.95 -19.64
C VAL A 324 2.29 -33.76 -19.63
N ILE A 325 1.20 -33.22 -20.20
CA ILE A 325 -0.07 -33.93 -20.41
C ILE A 325 -0.27 -34.17 -21.92
N ARG A 326 -0.81 -35.34 -22.28
CA ARG A 326 -1.24 -35.67 -23.64
C ARG A 326 -2.66 -35.21 -23.88
N THR A 327 -2.86 -34.48 -24.97
CA THR A 327 -4.19 -34.12 -25.48
C THR A 327 -4.86 -35.32 -26.15
N ARG A 328 -6.19 -35.26 -26.35
CA ARG A 328 -6.99 -36.33 -26.99
C ARG A 328 -6.60 -36.62 -28.46
N ALA A 329 -5.83 -35.71 -29.08
CA ALA A 329 -5.25 -35.88 -30.42
C ALA A 329 -3.79 -36.39 -30.42
N GLY A 330 -3.28 -36.86 -29.27
CA GLY A 330 -1.96 -37.49 -29.15
C GLY A 330 -0.77 -36.54 -29.01
N ARG A 331 -0.97 -35.22 -29.01
CA ARG A 331 0.11 -34.23 -28.81
C ARG A 331 0.35 -33.94 -27.33
N THR A 332 1.62 -33.97 -26.94
CA THR A 332 2.13 -33.60 -25.60
C THR A 332 2.35 -32.09 -25.52
N VAL A 333 1.73 -31.42 -24.55
CA VAL A 333 1.93 -29.97 -24.32
C VAL A 333 2.21 -29.65 -22.84
N PRO A 334 3.05 -28.64 -22.54
CA PRO A 334 3.32 -28.20 -21.17
C PRO A 334 2.05 -27.70 -20.47
N ARG A 335 1.89 -28.04 -19.20
CA ARG A 335 0.66 -27.79 -18.40
C ARG A 335 0.23 -26.31 -18.32
N ALA A 336 1.15 -25.37 -18.56
CA ALA A 336 0.90 -23.93 -18.51
C ALA A 336 0.07 -23.36 -19.68
N TYR A 337 -0.23 -24.16 -20.72
CA TYR A 337 -0.83 -23.67 -21.97
C TYR A 337 -2.36 -23.85 -22.10
N MET A 338 -3.09 -24.28 -21.08
CA MET A 338 -4.56 -24.42 -21.13
C MET A 338 -5.27 -23.51 -20.13
N ALA A 339 -5.44 -22.23 -20.50
CA ALA A 339 -6.41 -21.34 -19.85
C ALA A 339 -6.93 -20.26 -20.82
N VAL A 340 -7.25 -20.60 -22.07
CA VAL A 340 -8.03 -19.71 -22.95
C VAL A 340 -8.91 -20.55 -23.88
N ARG A 341 -10.18 -20.13 -24.04
CA ARG A 341 -11.28 -20.63 -24.89
C ARG A 341 -12.20 -21.68 -24.27
N HIS A 342 -13.40 -21.23 -23.89
CA HIS A 342 -14.64 -21.70 -24.50
C HIS A 342 -15.74 -20.64 -24.31
N ARG A 343 -16.23 -20.07 -25.42
CA ARG A 343 -17.55 -19.44 -25.52
C ARG A 343 -18.12 -19.78 -26.90
N GLY A 344 -19.38 -20.18 -26.91
CA GLY A 344 -20.22 -20.24 -28.10
C GLY A 344 -20.74 -21.63 -28.42
N LEU A 345 -21.93 -21.96 -27.92
CA LEU A 345 -23.04 -22.49 -28.71
C LEU A 345 -24.35 -21.93 -28.13
N SER A 346 -25.29 -21.72 -29.05
CA SER A 346 -26.50 -20.89 -29.01
C SER A 346 -27.77 -21.73 -28.79
N GLU A 347 -28.93 -21.05 -28.80
CA GLU A 347 -30.35 -21.52 -28.84
C GLU A 347 -31.00 -21.67 -27.45
N ASP A 348 -32.20 -21.15 -27.13
CA ASP A 348 -33.28 -20.61 -27.95
C ASP A 348 -34.33 -19.78 -27.15
N ALA A 349 -35.02 -18.89 -27.86
CA ALA A 349 -36.43 -18.43 -27.78
C ALA A 349 -37.14 -18.04 -26.45
N MET A 350 -37.57 -16.77 -26.34
CA MET A 350 -38.99 -16.29 -26.40
C MET A 350 -39.17 -14.83 -25.87
N PRO A 351 -40.17 -14.06 -26.35
CA PRO A 351 -40.27 -12.60 -26.17
C PRO A 351 -41.31 -12.18 -25.12
N GLY A 352 -41.17 -10.98 -24.57
CA GLY A 352 -42.17 -10.36 -23.69
C GLY A 352 -41.91 -8.86 -23.49
N ARG A 353 -42.57 -8.04 -24.29
CA ARG A 353 -42.49 -6.57 -24.35
C ARG A 353 -43.53 -5.97 -23.38
N ALA A 354 -43.09 -5.15 -22.44
CA ALA A 354 -43.97 -4.22 -21.71
C ALA A 354 -43.20 -2.94 -21.37
N THR A 355 -43.47 -1.88 -22.13
CA THR A 355 -43.03 -0.51 -21.87
C THR A 355 -43.93 0.14 -20.83
N ARG A 356 -43.37 0.61 -19.72
CA ARG A 356 -44.00 1.64 -18.86
C ARG A 356 -43.12 2.88 -18.86
N GLN A 357 -43.69 3.92 -19.45
CA GLN A 357 -43.32 5.32 -19.33
C GLN A 357 -43.48 5.74 -17.86
N HIS A 358 -42.49 6.40 -17.28
CA HIS A 358 -42.70 7.23 -16.10
C HIS A 358 -41.98 8.56 -16.33
N ASP A 359 -42.80 9.58 -16.56
CA ASP A 359 -42.46 10.98 -16.38
C ASP A 359 -42.15 11.24 -14.90
N ILE A 360 -41.06 11.96 -14.61
CA ILE A 360 -40.95 12.77 -13.39
C ILE A 360 -40.23 14.07 -13.75
N ASP A 361 -41.02 15.14 -13.75
CA ASP A 361 -40.63 16.54 -13.66
C ASP A 361 -39.92 16.87 -12.34
N GLY A 362 -38.99 17.83 -12.43
CA GLY A 362 -38.94 19.02 -11.56
C GLY A 362 -38.60 18.84 -10.06
N GLY A 363 -37.51 19.48 -9.63
CA GLY A 363 -37.36 19.84 -8.22
C GLY A 363 -35.96 20.22 -7.79
N ASP A 364 -35.62 21.50 -7.98
CA ASP A 364 -34.57 22.21 -7.24
C ASP A 364 -34.69 21.98 -5.73
N LYS A 365 -33.60 21.56 -5.08
CA LYS A 365 -33.34 21.84 -3.66
C LYS A 365 -31.84 22.01 -3.43
N GLU A 366 -31.44 23.26 -3.19
CA GLU A 366 -30.23 23.59 -2.42
C GLU A 366 -30.24 22.81 -1.10
N VAL A 367 -29.17 22.05 -0.84
CA VAL A 367 -28.92 21.44 0.47
C VAL A 367 -27.58 21.96 0.98
N LEU A 368 -27.69 22.90 1.91
CA LEU A 368 -26.63 23.43 2.75
C LEU A 368 -26.11 22.32 3.68
N LEU A 369 -24.95 21.73 3.39
CA LEU A 369 -24.27 20.77 4.27
C LEU A 369 -23.44 21.50 5.32
N LYS A 370 -24.00 21.69 6.52
CA LYS A 370 -23.23 21.92 7.74
C LYS A 370 -22.83 20.56 8.31
N ALA A 371 -21.53 20.28 8.39
CA ALA A 371 -20.98 19.11 9.05
C ALA A 371 -21.10 19.25 10.58
N PRO A 372 -21.72 18.30 11.31
CA PRO A 372 -21.60 18.22 12.75
C PRO A 372 -20.53 17.20 13.10
N LEU A 373 -19.35 17.65 13.49
CA LEU A 373 -18.44 16.84 14.29
C LEU A 373 -18.23 17.60 15.60
N LEU A 374 -18.55 16.91 16.70
CA LEU A 374 -18.50 17.31 18.11
C LEU A 374 -19.77 17.98 18.66
N ALA A 375 -20.71 17.17 19.14
CA ALA A 375 -21.53 17.51 20.31
C ALA A 375 -22.16 16.26 20.95
N ASP A 376 -21.92 16.14 22.26
CA ASP A 376 -22.69 15.50 23.34
C ASP A 376 -23.42 14.16 23.12
N ALA A 377 -23.03 13.18 23.95
CA ALA A 377 -23.88 12.03 24.26
C ALA A 377 -23.72 11.61 25.74
N THR A 378 -24.36 12.35 26.64
CA THR A 378 -24.85 11.77 27.90
C THR A 378 -26.13 10.99 27.61
N TYR A 379 -26.13 9.66 27.72
CA TYR A 379 -27.38 8.89 27.66
C TYR A 379 -27.42 7.75 28.69
N ARG A 380 -28.51 7.74 29.45
CA ARG A 380 -28.82 6.80 30.54
C ARG A 380 -29.30 5.44 29.99
N ARG A 381 -28.98 4.40 30.77
CA ARG A 381 -29.29 2.97 30.58
C ARG A 381 -30.79 2.69 30.35
N ALA A 382 -31.07 1.88 29.32
CA ALA A 382 -32.15 0.90 29.34
C ALA A 382 -31.61 -0.44 28.80
N LYS A 383 -31.99 -1.55 29.44
CA LYS A 383 -31.51 -2.91 29.19
C LYS A 383 -32.45 -3.62 28.20
N PRO A 384 -31.98 -4.12 27.04
CA PRO A 384 -32.82 -4.95 26.17
C PRO A 384 -32.61 -6.45 26.41
N PRO A 385 -33.59 -7.29 26.04
CA PRO A 385 -33.57 -8.74 26.25
C PRO A 385 -32.75 -9.47 25.18
N SER A 386 -32.21 -10.62 25.58
CA SER A 386 -31.42 -11.54 24.75
C SER A 386 -32.29 -12.32 23.77
N VAL A 387 -31.94 -12.29 22.48
CA VAL A 387 -32.46 -13.23 21.47
C VAL A 387 -31.27 -13.92 20.80
N ASN A 388 -31.22 -15.25 20.93
CA ASN A 388 -30.26 -16.13 20.27
C ASN A 388 -30.74 -16.45 18.86
N VAL A 389 -29.91 -16.22 17.84
CA VAL A 389 -30.11 -16.78 16.49
C VAL A 389 -28.76 -17.31 15.99
N PRO A 390 -28.66 -18.56 15.52
CA PRO A 390 -27.43 -19.12 14.98
C PRO A 390 -27.21 -18.67 13.53
N PHE A 391 -25.99 -18.26 13.19
CA PHE A 391 -25.55 -18.01 11.81
C PHE A 391 -24.85 -19.25 11.23
N PRO A 392 -25.15 -19.65 9.98
CA PRO A 392 -24.33 -20.64 9.28
C PRO A 392 -23.09 -19.98 8.67
N VAL A 393 -21.94 -20.63 8.89
CA VAL A 393 -20.66 -20.30 8.29
C VAL A 393 -20.58 -20.96 6.91
N GLY A 394 -20.17 -20.19 5.89
CA GLY A 394 -19.62 -20.74 4.65
C GLY A 394 -20.41 -20.48 3.37
N ALA A 395 -20.22 -19.30 2.76
CA ALA A 395 -20.41 -19.12 1.32
C ALA A 395 -19.45 -18.04 0.81
N ALA A 396 -18.51 -18.42 -0.05
CA ALA A 396 -17.59 -17.52 -0.71
C ALA A 396 -18.36 -16.60 -1.66
N TYR A 397 -18.35 -15.29 -1.38
CA TYR A 397 -18.94 -14.27 -2.24
C TYR A 397 -18.02 -14.03 -3.44
N ARG A 398 -18.40 -14.48 -4.64
CA ARG A 398 -17.76 -14.08 -5.91
C ARG A 398 -18.42 -12.81 -6.43
N VAL A 399 -17.62 -11.76 -6.58
CA VAL A 399 -18.02 -10.53 -7.29
C VAL A 399 -18.10 -10.82 -8.79
N PRO A 400 -19.23 -10.59 -9.47
CA PRO A 400 -19.30 -10.71 -10.92
C PRO A 400 -18.49 -9.59 -11.58
N GLY A 401 -17.65 -9.96 -12.55
CA GLY A 401 -16.90 -9.00 -13.37
C GLY A 401 -17.83 -8.14 -14.24
N PRO A 402 -17.39 -6.95 -14.67
CA PRO A 402 -18.19 -6.08 -15.51
C PRO A 402 -18.49 -6.74 -16.87
N PRO A 403 -19.67 -6.48 -17.47
CA PRO A 403 -19.99 -7.00 -18.79
C PRO A 403 -19.05 -6.38 -19.84
N PRO A 404 -18.70 -7.14 -20.90
CA PRO A 404 -17.86 -6.61 -21.97
C PRO A 404 -18.56 -5.47 -22.71
N LEU A 405 -17.88 -4.33 -22.84
CA LEU A 405 -18.32 -3.20 -23.64
C LEU A 405 -18.26 -3.58 -25.12
N ASN A 406 -19.41 -3.49 -25.80
CA ASN A 406 -19.52 -3.70 -27.24
C ASN A 406 -19.09 -2.41 -27.96
N THR A 407 -17.79 -2.30 -28.24
CA THR A 407 -17.15 -1.12 -28.84
C THR A 407 -17.63 -0.80 -30.26
N SER A 408 -18.27 -1.73 -30.96
CA SER A 408 -18.73 -1.53 -32.35
C SER A 408 -19.85 -0.48 -32.50
N ARG A 409 -20.70 -0.29 -31.49
CA ARG A 409 -21.83 0.67 -31.58
C ARG A 409 -21.49 2.09 -31.15
N LEU A 410 -20.48 2.28 -30.31
CA LEU A 410 -20.04 3.62 -29.87
C LEU A 410 -19.27 4.38 -30.95
N HIS A 411 -18.52 3.67 -31.81
CA HIS A 411 -17.78 4.32 -32.90
C HIS A 411 -18.72 4.86 -34.00
N ALA A 412 -19.80 4.15 -34.34
CA ALA A 412 -20.72 4.60 -35.39
C ALA A 412 -21.49 5.88 -34.99
N ALA A 413 -21.98 5.96 -33.75
CA ALA A 413 -22.70 7.13 -33.27
C ALA A 413 -21.81 8.37 -33.16
N THR A 414 -20.55 8.20 -32.73
CA THR A 414 -19.59 9.30 -32.58
C THR A 414 -19.14 9.84 -33.94
N VAL A 415 -18.92 8.96 -34.92
CA VAL A 415 -18.56 9.37 -36.30
C VAL A 415 -19.73 10.10 -36.98
N LEU A 416 -20.97 9.65 -36.79
CA LEU A 416 -22.13 10.33 -37.38
C LEU A 416 -22.32 11.75 -36.82
N ALA A 417 -22.13 11.92 -35.51
CA ALA A 417 -22.22 13.22 -34.84
C ALA A 417 -21.11 14.19 -35.32
N LEU A 418 -19.89 13.68 -35.52
CA LEU A 418 -18.78 14.49 -36.02
C LEU A 418 -19.00 14.94 -37.48
N VAL A 419 -19.51 14.04 -38.33
CA VAL A 419 -19.85 14.37 -39.72
C VAL A 419 -20.97 15.41 -39.78
N ALA A 420 -22.01 15.26 -38.96
CA ALA A 420 -23.10 16.24 -38.90
C ALA A 420 -22.60 17.64 -38.45
N ALA A 421 -21.70 17.69 -37.46
CA ALA A 421 -21.11 18.94 -37.01
C ALA A 421 -20.24 19.63 -38.09
N VAL A 422 -19.44 18.86 -38.83
CA VAL A 422 -18.62 19.40 -39.93
C VAL A 422 -19.51 19.94 -41.07
N VAL A 423 -20.59 19.23 -41.41
CA VAL A 423 -21.54 19.68 -42.43
C VAL A 423 -22.26 20.97 -42.00
N ALA A 424 -22.68 21.06 -40.73
CA ALA A 424 -23.32 22.28 -40.21
C ALA A 424 -22.39 23.50 -40.25
N VAL A 425 -21.11 23.32 -39.90
CA VAL A 425 -20.10 24.39 -40.00
C VAL A 425 -19.84 24.79 -41.45
N ALA A 426 -19.78 23.83 -42.38
CA ALA A 426 -19.60 24.13 -43.79
C ALA A 426 -20.78 24.92 -44.38
N ILE A 427 -22.02 24.58 -43.99
CA ILE A 427 -23.22 25.33 -44.41
C ILE A 427 -23.22 26.75 -43.84
N TYR A 428 -22.81 26.92 -42.57
CA TYR A 428 -22.72 28.23 -41.93
C TYR A 428 -21.65 29.14 -42.55
N ILE A 429 -20.55 28.59 -43.05
CA ILE A 429 -19.49 29.37 -43.71
C ILE A 429 -19.92 29.82 -45.13
N TRP A 430 -20.85 29.10 -45.75
CA TRP A 430 -21.32 29.37 -47.12
C TRP A 430 -22.63 30.14 -47.21
N SER A 431 -23.27 30.43 -46.08
CA SER A 431 -24.46 31.29 -45.96
C SER A 431 -24.05 32.65 -45.42
#